data_AF-A0AAW0LRA6-F1
#
_entry.id   AF-A0AAW0LRA6-F1
#
_cell.length_a   1.000
_cell.length_b   1.000
_cell.length_c   1.000
_cell.angle_alpha   90.00
_cell.angle_beta   90.00
_cell.angle_gamma   90.00
#
_symmetry.space_group_name_H-M   'P 1'
#
loop_
_entity.id
_entity.type
_entity.pdbx_description
1 polymer ?
#
loop_
_entity_poly.entity_id
_entity_poly.type
_entity_poly.pdbx_seq_one_letter_code
_entity_poly.pdbx_strand_id
1 'polypeptide(L)' 'MPALDKLPNLKSLCFYSGSYERREMVCPRGRFTKLLVLKLWKLEMLEELQVEEGAMQNLRELDIRSCKELKLI' A
#
# COMPACT_ATOMS: atom_id res chain seq x y z
N MET A 1 5.88 -1.39 4.63
CA MET A 1 6.01 0.08 4.63
C MET A 1 6.43 0.68 5.99
N PRO A 2 7.51 0.19 6.64
CA PRO A 2 7.72 0.38 8.09
C PRO A 2 8.22 1.77 8.55
N ALA A 3 8.45 2.72 7.64
CA ALA A 3 8.77 4.10 8.00
C ALA A 3 7.53 5.02 7.91
N LEU A 4 6.60 4.69 7.01
CA LEU A 4 5.43 5.52 6.72
C LEU A 4 4.31 5.30 7.74
N ASP A 5 4.29 4.14 8.41
CA ASP A 5 3.36 3.82 9.49
C ASP A 5 3.58 4.65 10.76
N LYS A 6 4.75 5.29 10.90
CA LYS A 6 5.09 6.21 11.98
C LYS A 6 4.47 7.60 11.81
N LEU A 7 3.91 7.90 10.64
CA LEU A 7 3.27 9.18 10.36
C LEU A 7 1.83 9.19 10.92
N PRO A 8 1.56 9.89 12.04
CA PRO A 8 0.35 9.69 12.83
C PRO A 8 -0.93 10.23 12.17
N ASN A 9 -0.80 11.01 11.09
CA ASN A 9 -1.90 11.65 10.36
C ASN A 9 -1.86 11.33 8.85
N LEU A 10 -1.15 10.28 8.45
CA LEU A 10 -1.10 9.88 7.05
C LEU A 10 -2.49 9.43 6.58
N LYS A 11 -3.09 10.22 5.69
CA LYS A 11 -4.43 9.98 5.13
C LYS A 11 -4.41 9.51 3.68
N SER A 12 -3.38 9.88 2.93
CA SER A 12 -3.23 9.50 1.52
C SER A 12 -1.80 9.04 1.29
N LEU A 13 -1.68 7.90 0.61
CA LEU A 13 -0.41 7.32 0.22
C LEU A 13 -0.48 6.94 -1.25
N CYS A 14 0.40 7.54 -2.04
CA CYS A 14 0.47 7.33 -3.48
C CYS A 14 1.88 6.87 -3.86
N PHE A 15 1.97 5.66 -4.39
CA PHE A 15 3.18 5.13 -5.01
C PHE A 15 3.03 5.23 -6.52
N TYR A 16 3.94 5.95 -7.17
CA TYR A 16 4.01 6.11 -8.61
C TYR A 16 5.18 5.34 -9.21
N SER A 17 5.36 5.42 -10.53
CA SER A 17 6.42 4.75 -11.29
C SER A 17 7.78 4.83 -10.59
N GLY A 18 8.38 3.68 -10.30
CA GLY A 18 9.73 3.58 -9.69
C GLY A 18 9.82 4.00 -8.22
N SER A 19 8.71 4.38 -7.57
CA SER A 19 8.72 4.73 -6.13
C SER A 19 8.83 3.52 -5.19
N TYR A 20 8.63 2.32 -5.74
CA TYR A 20 8.71 1.07 -5.02
C TYR A 20 9.24 -0.04 -5.92
N GLU A 21 10.39 -0.59 -5.57
CA GLU A 21 11.13 -1.58 -6.37
C GLU A 21 11.26 -2.93 -5.65
N ARG A 22 10.46 -3.16 -4.60
CA ARG A 22 10.43 -4.44 -3.89
C ARG A 22 9.24 -5.27 -4.37
N ARG A 23 9.37 -6.59 -4.23
CA ARG A 23 8.37 -7.58 -4.62
C ARG A 23 7.17 -7.64 -3.69
N GLU A 24 7.40 -7.42 -2.40
CA GLU A 24 6.38 -7.60 -1.37
C GLU A 24 6.13 -6.31 -0.61
N MET A 25 4.87 -5.90 -0.55
CA MET A 25 4.42 -4.75 0.21
C MET A 25 3.53 -5.20 1.37
N VAL A 26 4.07 -5.11 2.58
CA VAL A 26 3.33 -5.46 3.81
C VAL A 26 2.77 -4.22 4.49
N CYS A 27 1.46 -4.27 4.77
CA CYS A 27 0.70 -3.37 5.62
C CYS A 27 0.48 -4.05 6.98
N PRO A 28 1.27 -3.69 8.01
CA PRO A 28 1.29 -4.46 9.27
C PRO A 28 0.00 -4.30 10.09
N ARG A 29 -0.27 -5.29 10.94
CA ARG A 29 -1.44 -5.38 11.81
C ARG A 29 -1.66 -4.08 12.58
N GLY A 30 -2.89 -3.57 12.51
CA GLY A 30 -3.29 -2.34 13.20
C GLY A 30 -2.56 -1.06 12.77
N ARG A 31 -1.83 -1.06 11.64
CA ARG A 31 -1.17 0.13 11.08
C ARG A 31 -2.02 0.81 10.03
N PHE A 32 -1.63 2.04 9.67
CA PHE A 32 -2.31 2.85 8.66
C PHE A 32 -3.80 3.07 8.98
N THR A 33 -4.17 3.11 10.26
CA THR A 33 -5.57 3.20 10.69
C THR A 33 -6.26 4.50 10.27
N LYS A 34 -5.53 5.56 9.94
CA LYS A 34 -6.08 6.81 9.40
C LYS A 34 -5.96 6.93 7.88
N LEU A 35 -5.39 5.94 7.21
CA LEU A 35 -5.23 5.96 5.76
C LEU A 35 -6.62 5.82 5.12
N LEU A 36 -6.92 6.75 4.22
CA LEU A 36 -8.18 6.82 3.48
C LEU A 36 -7.98 6.50 2.00
N VAL A 37 -6.80 6.80 1.46
CA VAL A 37 -6.50 6.63 0.03
C VAL A 37 -5.17 5.92 -0.14
N LEU A 38 -5.16 4.82 -0.89
CA LEU A 38 -3.96 4.11 -1.34
C LEU A 38 -3.96 4.03 -2.87
N LYS A 39 -2.91 4.57 -3.50
CA LYS A 39 -2.70 4.46 -4.95
C LYS A 39 -1.40 3.74 -5.24
N LEU A 40 -1.46 2.70 -6.07
CA LEU A 40 -0.33 1.89 -6.51
C LEU A 40 -0.28 1.93 -8.04
N TRP A 41 0.58 2.77 -8.60
CA TRP A 41 0.64 3.03 -10.04
C TRP A 41 2.02 2.69 -10.61
N LYS A 42 2.03 1.81 -11.62
CA LYS A 42 3.23 1.42 -12.37
C LYS A 42 4.35 0.89 -11.47
N LEU A 43 4.00 0.01 -10.53
CA LEU A 43 4.94 -0.69 -9.66
C LEU A 43 5.28 -2.04 -10.30
N GLU A 44 6.18 -2.02 -11.28
CA GLU A 44 6.47 -3.17 -12.15
C GLU A 44 7.08 -4.38 -11.43
N MET A 45 7.69 -4.17 -10.25
CA MET A 45 8.28 -5.25 -9.45
C MET A 45 7.36 -5.77 -8.35
N LEU A 46 6.24 -5.09 -8.07
CA LEU A 46 5.37 -5.45 -6.96
C LEU A 46 4.58 -6.72 -7.34
N GLU A 47 4.87 -7.81 -6.65
CA GLU A 47 4.24 -9.12 -6.84
C GLU A 47 3.13 -9.40 -5.82
N GLU A 48 3.26 -8.86 -4.61
CA GLU A 48 2.32 -9.14 -3.51
C GLU A 48 2.04 -7.91 -2.64
N LEU A 49 0.75 -7.70 -2.34
CA LEU A 49 0.28 -6.71 -1.37
C LEU A 49 -0.37 -7.46 -0.19
N GLN A 50 0.36 -7.59 0.92
CA GLN A 50 -0.14 -8.23 2.13
C GLN A 50 -0.76 -7.20 3.05
N VAL A 51 -2.04 -7.41 3.40
CA VAL A 51 -2.78 -6.57 4.35
C VAL A 51 -3.11 -7.41 5.57
N GLU A 52 -2.38 -7.17 6.66
CA GLU A 52 -2.62 -7.88 7.91
C GLU A 52 -3.89 -7.37 8.61
N GLU A 53 -4.42 -8.19 9.54
CA GLU A 53 -5.64 -7.91 10.29
C GLU A 53 -5.65 -6.50 10.90
N GLY A 54 -6.73 -5.76 10.69
CA GLY A 54 -6.90 -4.39 11.21
C GLY A 54 -5.99 -3.32 10.58
N ALA A 55 -5.15 -3.67 9.61
CA ALA A 55 -4.41 -2.68 8.83
C ALA A 55 -5.38 -1.93 7.89
N MET A 56 -5.13 -0.63 7.68
CA MET A 56 -5.89 0.20 6.73
C MET A 56 -7.42 0.16 6.92
N GLN A 57 -7.91 -0.05 8.15
CA GLN A 57 -9.35 -0.25 8.44
C GLN A 57 -10.28 0.88 7.97
N ASN A 58 -9.76 2.09 7.72
CA ASN A 58 -10.52 3.25 7.25
C ASN A 58 -10.32 3.57 5.76
N LEU A 59 -9.72 2.64 4.99
CA LEU A 59 -9.46 2.84 3.57
C LEU A 59 -10.77 3.02 2.80
N ARG A 60 -10.84 4.10 2.03
CA ARG A 60 -12.01 4.47 1.21
C ARG A 60 -11.74 4.32 -0.27
N GLU A 61 -10.49 4.50 -0.68
CA GLU A 61 -10.07 4.40 -2.07
C GLU A 61 -8.81 3.53 -2.16
N LEU A 62 -8.91 2.46 -2.95
CA LEU A 62 -7.79 1.66 -3.41
C LEU A 62 -7.75 1.75 -4.93
N ASP A 63 -6.68 2.33 -5.48
CA ASP A 63 -6.49 2.47 -6.92
C ASP A 63 -5.18 1.80 -7.33
N ILE A 64 -5.29 0.67 -8.05
CA ILE A 64 -4.15 -0.10 -8.54
C ILE A 64 -4.14 -0.03 -10.06
N ARG A 65 -3.07 0.50 -10.64
CA ARG A 65 -2.94 0.67 -12.10
C ARG A 65 -1.58 0.26 -12.57
N SER A 66 -1.53 -0.51 -13.66
CA SER A 66 -0.28 -0.90 -14.32
C SER A 66 0.73 -1.59 -13.38
N CYS A 67 0.27 -2.29 -12.34
CA CYS A 67 1.09 -3.18 -11.51
C CYS A 67 0.93 -4.60 -12.05
N LYS A 68 1.70 -4.94 -13.09
CA LYS A 68 1.46 -6.15 -13.91
C LYS A 68 1.79 -7.45 -13.20
N GLU A 69 2.79 -7.43 -12.32
CA GLU A 69 3.25 -8.61 -11.58
C GLU A 69 2.42 -8.85 -10.31
N LEU A 70 1.57 -7.90 -9.91
CA LEU A 70 0.80 -7.99 -8.67
C LEU A 70 -0.25 -9.09 -8.78
N LYS A 71 -0.12 -10.10 -7.92
CA LYS A 71 -1.07 -11.19 -7.78
C LYS A 71 -2.08 -10.82 -6.71
N LEU A 72 -3.37 -10.89 -7.07
CA LEU A 72 -4.47 -10.83 -6.10
C LEU A 72 -4.76 -12.28 -5.67
N ILE A 73 -4.56 -12.57 -4.39
CA ILE A 73 -4.81 -13.89 -3.78
C ILE A 73 -6.04 -13.78 -2.88
#